data_AF-A0A2H0RLR8-F1
#
_entry.id   AF-A0A2H0RLR8-F1
#
_cell.length_a   1.000
_cell.length_b   1.000
_cell.length_c   1.000
_cell.angle_alpha   90.00
_cell.angle_beta   90.00
_cell.angle_gamma   90.00
#
_symmetry.space_group_name_H-M   'P 1'
#
loop_
_entity.id
_entity.type
_entity.pdbx_description
1 polymer ?
#
loop_
_entity_poly.entity_id
_entity_poly.type
_entity_poly.pdbx_seq_one_letter_code
_entity_poly.pdbx_strand_id
1 'polypeptide(L)'
;MAQRSVNKTWVIISAVLLLVIVTLVLVLRHPKEPTLPTVQTIEDVLEKKREVSTYTYLTPSEWDQTAFAEKAINESQGKDDGQEKIEFGIVQNPDQPTQYYFATSERVSDTELFLGIYQYDSATRVWERLYKKTVTITTPIDVYAFHVLGLHNGSLIVQRNQSSYSPGPCYDPLLSLGTKIQTPEGEREAVSPLLELNLEDPYGQWEQHTLPDTIRTKQEEASVTCATELQ
;
A
#
# COMPACT_ATOMS: atom_id res chain seq x y z
N MET A 1 69.07 26.41 -47.64
CA MET A 1 67.65 26.16 -47.31
C MET A 1 67.20 24.94 -48.10
N ALA A 2 67.04 23.78 -47.45
CA ALA A 2 66.65 22.54 -48.12
C ALA A 2 65.14 22.33 -47.98
N GLN A 3 64.43 22.45 -49.10
CA GLN A 3 62.98 22.28 -49.18
C GLN A 3 62.67 20.78 -49.20
N ARG A 4 62.33 20.23 -48.02
CA ARG A 4 61.86 18.83 -47.90
C ARG A 4 60.54 18.69 -48.64
N SER A 5 60.58 18.11 -49.84
CA SER A 5 59.39 17.70 -50.58
C SER A 5 58.68 16.61 -49.77
N VAL A 6 57.52 16.95 -49.19
CA VAL A 6 56.65 15.96 -48.56
C VAL A 6 56.21 14.99 -49.64
N ASN A 7 56.60 13.73 -49.47
CA ASN A 7 56.34 12.68 -50.44
C ASN A 7 54.83 12.45 -50.49
N LYS A 8 54.19 12.81 -51.62
CA LYS A 8 52.72 12.82 -51.77
C LYS A 8 52.08 11.48 -51.45
N THR A 9 52.82 10.38 -51.61
CA THR A 9 52.43 9.03 -51.22
C THR A 9 52.18 8.87 -49.71
N TRP A 10 52.98 9.51 -48.85
CA TRP A 10 52.78 9.46 -47.39
C TRP A 10 51.54 10.24 -46.93
N VAL A 11 51.19 11.31 -47.63
CA VAL A 11 49.97 12.09 -47.34
C VAL A 11 48.73 11.28 -47.70
N ILE A 12 48.75 10.57 -48.84
CA ILE A 12 47.64 9.72 -49.27
C ILE A 12 47.45 8.53 -48.32
N ILE A 13 48.54 7.86 -47.93
CA ILE A 13 48.47 6.72 -46.98
C ILE A 13 47.90 7.18 -45.63
N SER A 14 48.35 8.32 -45.11
CA SER A 14 47.86 8.87 -43.85
C SER A 14 46.37 9.23 -43.92
N ALA A 15 45.90 9.80 -45.04
CA ALA A 15 44.50 10.16 -45.23
C ALA A 15 43.58 8.92 -45.30
N VAL A 16 44.02 7.86 -46.00
CA VAL A 16 43.28 6.60 -46.08
C VAL A 16 43.22 5.93 -44.72
N LEU A 17 44.33 5.89 -43.97
CA LEU A 17 44.38 5.30 -42.64
C LEU A 17 43.43 6.02 -41.67
N LEU A 18 43.37 7.35 -41.74
CA LEU A 18 42.50 8.16 -40.89
C LEU A 18 41.02 7.94 -41.24
N LEU A 19 40.70 7.75 -42.52
CA LEU A 19 39.35 7.41 -42.97
C LEU A 19 38.90 6.02 -42.50
N VAL A 20 39.81 5.04 -42.50
CA VAL A 20 39.57 3.69 -41.95
C VAL A 20 39.35 3.74 -40.44
N ILE A 21 40.12 4.53 -39.70
CA ILE A 21 39.94 4.69 -38.25
C ILE A 21 38.60 5.36 -37.93
N VAL A 22 38.23 6.42 -38.66
CA VAL A 22 36.95 7.12 -38.47
C VAL A 22 35.77 6.19 -38.80
N THR A 23 35.84 5.41 -39.88
CA THR A 23 34.80 4.42 -40.21
C THR A 23 34.73 3.30 -39.17
N LEU A 24 35.86 2.80 -38.66
CA LEU A 24 35.89 1.80 -37.60
C LEU A 24 35.26 2.33 -36.30
N VAL A 25 35.56 3.57 -35.91
CA VAL A 25 34.98 4.21 -34.73
C VAL A 25 33.48 4.46 -34.91
N LEU A 26 33.02 4.82 -36.11
CA LEU A 26 31.59 4.96 -36.39
C LEU A 26 30.86 3.62 -36.33
N VAL A 27 31.44 2.54 -36.89
CA VAL A 27 30.88 1.19 -36.82
C VAL A 27 30.84 0.67 -35.38
N LEU A 28 31.87 0.93 -34.58
CA LEU A 28 31.94 0.51 -33.17
C LEU A 28 31.09 1.38 -32.23
N ARG A 29 30.68 2.59 -32.65
CA ARG A 29 29.80 3.49 -31.90
C ARG A 29 28.32 3.32 -32.23
N HIS A 30 27.94 2.44 -33.16
CA HIS A 30 26.56 2.01 -33.20
C HIS A 30 26.28 1.22 -31.91
N PRO A 31 25.41 1.73 -31.01
CA PRO A 31 24.92 0.88 -29.93
C PRO A 31 24.35 -0.36 -30.61
N LYS A 32 24.67 -1.55 -30.06
CA LYS A 32 23.96 -2.77 -30.45
C LYS A 32 22.47 -2.41 -30.41
N GLU A 33 21.83 -2.42 -31.58
CA GLU A 33 20.37 -2.33 -31.62
C GLU A 33 19.87 -3.37 -30.62
N PRO A 34 19.02 -2.99 -29.66
CA PRO A 34 18.42 -3.98 -28.79
C PRO A 34 17.72 -4.96 -29.71
N THR A 35 18.23 -6.18 -29.79
CA THR A 35 17.51 -7.31 -30.36
C THR A 35 16.18 -7.35 -29.64
N LEU A 36 15.14 -6.87 -30.33
CA LEU A 36 13.76 -6.98 -29.87
C LEU A 36 13.55 -8.45 -29.49
N PRO A 37 13.09 -8.74 -28.26
CA PRO A 37 12.71 -10.10 -27.92
C PRO A 37 11.71 -10.56 -28.97
N THR A 38 12.04 -11.68 -29.61
CA THR A 38 11.17 -12.45 -30.47
C THR A 38 9.83 -12.60 -29.77
N VAL A 39 8.79 -11.97 -30.34
CA VAL A 39 7.36 -12.07 -30.03
C VAL A 39 7.07 -13.01 -28.85
N GLN A 40 7.29 -12.51 -27.63
CA GLN A 40 6.47 -12.93 -26.51
C GLN A 40 5.11 -12.31 -26.82
N THR A 41 4.13 -13.18 -27.02
CA THR A 41 2.72 -12.86 -27.21
C THR A 41 2.35 -11.69 -26.31
N ILE A 42 1.78 -10.63 -26.89
CA ILE A 42 1.36 -9.43 -26.16
C ILE A 42 0.37 -9.80 -25.03
N GLU A 43 -0.35 -10.94 -25.15
CA GLU A 43 -1.11 -11.54 -24.05
C GLU A 43 -0.26 -11.86 -22.78
N ASP A 44 0.98 -12.33 -22.91
CA ASP A 44 1.77 -12.84 -21.77
C ASP A 44 2.39 -11.70 -20.92
N VAL A 45 2.42 -10.48 -21.45
CA VAL A 45 2.88 -9.26 -20.75
C VAL A 45 1.70 -8.43 -20.22
N LEU A 46 0.50 -8.57 -20.81
CA LEU A 46 -0.71 -7.87 -20.35
C LEU A 46 -1.46 -8.62 -19.24
N GLU A 47 -1.20 -9.91 -19.02
CA GLU A 47 -1.99 -10.77 -18.14
C GLU A 47 -1.24 -11.33 -16.92
N LYS A 48 -0.26 -10.57 -16.41
CA LYS A 48 0.28 -10.79 -15.07
C LYS A 48 0.09 -9.55 -14.21
N LYS A 49 -1.15 -9.08 -14.09
CA LYS A 49 -1.59 -8.36 -12.89
C LYS A 49 -1.38 -9.36 -11.77
N ARG A 50 -0.21 -9.32 -11.10
CA ARG A 50 0.06 -10.20 -9.97
C ARG A 50 -1.12 -10.00 -9.03
N GLU A 51 -1.79 -11.09 -8.70
CA GLU A 51 -2.75 -11.12 -7.62
C GLU A 51 -1.97 -10.84 -6.32
N VAL A 52 -1.87 -9.55 -5.98
CA VAL A 52 -1.16 -9.11 -4.80
C VAL A 52 -2.06 -9.33 -3.60
N SER A 53 -1.65 -10.24 -2.73
CA SER A 53 -2.33 -10.51 -1.48
C SER A 53 -1.36 -10.42 -0.31
N THR A 54 -1.72 -9.65 0.71
CA THR A 54 -1.03 -9.59 2.00
C THR A 54 -2.05 -9.52 3.13
N TYR A 55 -1.74 -10.22 4.21
CA TYR A 55 -2.52 -10.24 5.46
C TYR A 55 -1.65 -9.79 6.64
N THR A 56 -0.53 -9.14 6.32
CA THR A 56 0.37 -8.56 7.29
C THR A 56 0.08 -7.07 7.39
N TYR A 57 -0.05 -6.60 8.61
CA TYR A 57 -0.22 -5.19 8.94
C TYR A 57 0.72 -4.82 10.08
N LEU A 58 0.99 -3.53 10.20
CA LEU A 58 1.66 -2.93 11.34
C LEU A 58 0.62 -2.21 12.20
N THR A 59 0.84 -2.19 13.50
CA THR A 59 0.14 -1.27 14.42
C THR A 59 0.75 0.13 14.32
N PRO A 60 0.00 1.18 14.71
CA PRO A 60 0.55 2.54 14.77
C PRO A 60 1.83 2.66 15.61
N SER A 61 1.99 1.83 16.63
CA SER A 61 3.20 1.78 17.46
C SER A 61 4.41 1.12 16.80
N GLU A 62 4.19 0.24 15.81
CA GLU A 62 5.26 -0.48 15.10
C GLU A 62 5.75 0.30 13.87
N TRP A 63 4.93 1.19 13.32
CA TRP A 63 5.28 1.98 12.15
C TRP A 63 5.92 3.32 12.54
N ASP A 64 7.19 3.49 12.19
CA ASP A 64 7.98 4.68 12.55
C ASP A 64 7.50 5.99 11.89
N GLN A 65 6.68 5.89 10.84
CA GLN A 65 6.13 7.06 10.14
C GLN A 65 4.78 7.52 10.69
N THR A 66 4.16 6.83 11.66
CA THR A 66 2.81 7.14 12.16
C THR A 66 2.64 8.62 12.49
N ALA A 67 3.51 9.18 13.34
CA ALA A 67 3.43 10.58 13.74
C ALA A 67 3.64 11.56 12.56
N PHE A 68 4.48 11.21 11.58
CA PHE A 68 4.70 12.03 10.40
C PHE A 68 3.50 12.00 9.46
N ALA A 69 2.87 10.83 9.28
CA ALA A 69 1.70 10.67 8.44
C ALA A 69 0.49 11.40 9.04
N GLU A 70 0.20 11.21 10.34
CA GLU A 70 -0.85 11.92 11.06
C GLU A 70 -0.66 13.43 10.97
N LYS A 71 0.55 13.91 11.23
CA LYS A 71 0.88 15.33 11.12
C LYS A 71 0.64 15.87 9.70
N ALA A 72 1.16 15.18 8.68
CA ALA A 72 0.99 15.59 7.29
C ALA A 72 -0.49 15.68 6.88
N ILE A 73 -1.32 14.74 7.35
CA ILE A 73 -2.77 14.70 7.08
C ILE A 73 -3.50 15.84 7.82
N ASN A 74 -3.16 16.11 9.07
CA ASN A 74 -3.82 17.16 9.86
C ASN A 74 -3.43 18.57 9.36
N GLU A 75 -2.14 18.85 9.19
CA GLU A 75 -1.64 20.18 8.78
C GLU A 75 -2.21 20.63 7.44
N SER A 76 -2.23 19.71 6.46
CA SER A 76 -2.74 19.98 5.11
C SER A 76 -4.26 20.22 5.07
N GLN A 77 -4.98 19.85 6.12
CA GLN A 77 -6.41 20.11 6.29
C GLN A 77 -6.70 21.31 7.22
N GLY A 78 -5.66 21.97 7.74
CA GLY A 78 -5.83 23.06 8.72
C GLY A 78 -6.30 22.59 10.09
N LYS A 79 -6.06 21.32 10.43
CA LYS A 79 -6.38 20.71 11.72
C LYS A 79 -5.19 20.84 12.68
N ASP A 80 -5.49 20.82 13.98
CA ASP A 80 -4.43 20.73 15.00
C ASP A 80 -3.78 19.34 14.98
N ASP A 81 -2.51 19.27 15.39
CA ASP A 81 -1.78 18.01 15.51
C ASP A 81 -2.56 17.02 16.42
N GLY A 82 -2.88 15.85 15.87
CA GLY A 82 -3.52 14.76 16.60
C GLY A 82 -5.05 14.81 16.68
N GLN A 83 -5.73 15.68 15.91
CA GLN A 83 -7.20 15.64 15.76
C GLN A 83 -7.66 14.39 15.01
N GLU A 84 -7.10 14.16 13.82
CA GLU A 84 -7.31 12.94 13.04
C GLU A 84 -6.15 11.97 13.28
N LYS A 85 -6.46 10.74 13.73
CA LYS A 85 -5.45 9.75 14.11
C LYS A 85 -5.57 8.48 13.29
N ILE A 86 -4.44 7.82 13.09
CA ILE A 86 -4.39 6.50 12.47
C ILE A 86 -4.97 5.49 13.45
N GLU A 87 -5.93 4.72 12.96
CA GLU A 87 -6.57 3.63 13.70
C GLU A 87 -5.69 2.37 13.62
N PHE A 88 -6.27 1.20 13.90
CA PHE A 88 -5.52 -0.04 13.81
C PHE A 88 -5.29 -0.49 12.36
N GLY A 89 -4.09 -1.04 12.12
CA GLY A 89 -3.75 -1.70 10.87
C GLY A 89 -3.23 -0.74 9.79
N ILE A 90 -1.94 -0.88 9.50
CA ILE A 90 -1.22 -0.19 8.43
C ILE A 90 -0.65 -1.26 7.49
N VAL A 91 -1.08 -1.25 6.24
CA VAL A 91 -0.71 -2.27 5.25
C VAL A 91 0.23 -1.67 4.22
N GLN A 92 1.40 -2.29 4.05
CA GLN A 92 2.35 -1.92 3.00
C GLN A 92 1.95 -2.56 1.66
N ASN A 93 2.04 -1.81 0.56
CA ASN A 93 1.94 -2.38 -0.78
C ASN A 93 3.22 -3.17 -1.09
N PRO A 94 3.16 -4.49 -1.30
CA PRO A 94 4.37 -5.29 -1.56
C PRO A 94 4.99 -5.00 -2.94
N ASP A 95 4.24 -4.45 -3.89
CA ASP A 95 4.77 -4.02 -5.18
C ASP A 95 5.35 -2.60 -5.14
N GLN A 96 4.98 -1.79 -4.14
CA GLN A 96 5.47 -0.43 -3.91
C GLN A 96 5.83 -0.24 -2.43
N PRO A 97 7.05 -0.59 -1.98
CA PRO A 97 7.41 -0.64 -0.56
C PRO A 97 7.32 0.70 0.20
N THR A 98 7.23 1.82 -0.50
CA THR A 98 7.03 3.14 0.12
C THR A 98 5.56 3.49 0.31
N GLN A 99 4.64 2.75 -0.29
CA GLN A 99 3.21 3.01 -0.27
C GLN A 99 2.54 2.19 0.84
N TYR A 100 1.79 2.88 1.69
CA TYR A 100 1.07 2.31 2.82
C TYR A 100 -0.39 2.72 2.78
N TYR A 101 -1.24 1.85 3.31
CA TYR A 101 -2.67 2.07 3.44
C TYR A 101 -3.08 1.94 4.89
N PHE A 102 -3.92 2.85 5.36
CA PHE A 102 -4.43 2.84 6.72
C PHE A 102 -5.74 3.60 6.81
N ALA A 103 -6.47 3.36 7.89
CA ALA A 103 -7.66 4.10 8.23
C ALA A 103 -7.37 5.14 9.31
N THR A 104 -8.16 6.19 9.34
CA THR A 104 -8.15 7.20 10.39
C THR A 104 -9.56 7.46 10.90
N SER A 105 -9.65 8.02 12.10
CA SER A 105 -10.87 8.66 12.58
C SER A 105 -10.59 10.00 13.23
N GLU A 106 -11.63 10.83 13.28
CA GLU A 106 -11.62 12.12 13.96
C GLU A 106 -13.02 12.41 14.51
N ARG A 107 -13.09 12.80 15.77
CA ARG A 107 -14.34 13.30 16.34
C ARG A 107 -14.50 14.79 16.01
N VAL A 108 -15.27 15.09 14.98
CA VAL A 108 -15.52 16.46 14.49
C VAL A 108 -16.39 17.24 15.47
N SER A 109 -17.36 16.57 16.09
CA SER A 109 -18.19 17.12 17.17
C SER A 109 -18.70 16.00 18.07
N ASP A 110 -19.44 16.35 19.13
CA ASP A 110 -20.08 15.33 19.99
C ASP A 110 -21.01 14.39 19.22
N THR A 111 -21.58 14.89 18.11
CA THR A 111 -22.56 14.21 17.27
C THR A 111 -22.01 13.74 15.93
N GLU A 112 -20.74 13.97 15.60
CA GLU A 112 -20.18 13.62 14.30
C GLU A 112 -18.80 12.97 14.42
N LEU A 113 -18.65 11.83 13.75
CA LEU A 113 -17.39 11.12 13.59
C LEU A 113 -17.02 11.09 12.12
N PHE A 114 -15.84 11.60 11.80
CA PHE A 114 -15.22 11.45 10.51
C PHE A 114 -14.41 10.16 10.48
N LEU A 115 -14.51 9.44 9.36
CA LEU A 115 -13.78 8.22 9.06
C LEU A 115 -13.10 8.39 7.70
N GLY A 116 -11.81 8.07 7.62
CA GLY A 116 -11.05 8.15 6.38
C GLY A 116 -10.24 6.87 6.13
N ILE A 117 -9.99 6.57 4.86
CA ILE A 117 -9.00 5.57 4.44
C ILE A 117 -8.06 6.25 3.47
N TYR A 118 -6.77 6.08 3.72
CA TYR A 118 -5.70 6.83 3.07
C TYR A 118 -4.70 5.90 2.42
N GLN A 119 -4.09 6.43 1.38
CA GLN A 119 -2.82 5.99 0.84
C GLN A 119 -1.75 7.01 1.23
N TYR A 120 -0.59 6.53 1.64
CA TYR A 120 0.55 7.35 2.04
C TYR A 120 1.82 6.83 1.41
N ASP A 121 2.56 7.69 0.71
CA ASP A 121 3.92 7.38 0.26
C ASP A 121 4.93 7.91 1.28
N SER A 122 5.65 7.01 1.94
CA SER A 122 6.59 7.34 3.02
C SER A 122 7.85 8.05 2.54
N ALA A 123 8.25 7.88 1.28
CA ALA A 123 9.44 8.50 0.73
C ALA A 123 9.21 9.99 0.41
N THR A 124 8.05 10.29 -0.16
CA THR A 124 7.66 11.65 -0.59
C THR A 124 6.78 12.36 0.44
N ARG A 125 6.22 11.63 1.40
CA ARG A 125 5.25 12.11 2.40
C ARG A 125 3.96 12.64 1.79
N VAL A 126 3.67 12.23 0.56
CA VAL A 126 2.43 12.58 -0.14
C VAL A 126 1.36 11.59 0.29
N TRP A 127 0.16 12.10 0.49
CA TRP A 127 -0.99 11.30 0.87
C TRP A 127 -2.16 11.56 -0.06
N GLU A 128 -3.00 10.55 -0.23
CA GLU A 128 -4.26 10.60 -0.95
C GLU A 128 -5.36 10.00 -0.08
N ARG A 129 -6.51 10.66 -0.01
CA ARG A 129 -7.68 10.11 0.65
C ARG A 129 -8.49 9.29 -0.34
N LEU A 130 -8.50 7.98 -0.15
CA LEU A 130 -9.20 7.03 -1.01
C LEU A 130 -10.69 7.01 -0.71
N TYR A 131 -11.04 6.97 0.58
CA TYR A 131 -12.43 6.91 1.04
C TYR A 131 -12.64 7.85 2.22
N LYS A 132 -13.87 8.39 2.33
CA LYS A 132 -14.29 9.14 3.50
C LYS A 132 -15.77 8.98 3.80
N LYS A 133 -16.12 9.04 5.07
CA LYS A 133 -17.50 9.07 5.53
C LYS A 133 -17.60 9.87 6.83
N THR A 134 -18.63 10.69 6.95
CA THR A 134 -19.03 11.26 8.24
C THR A 134 -20.26 10.50 8.71
N VAL A 135 -20.23 10.04 9.95
CA VAL A 135 -21.38 9.38 10.60
C VAL A 135 -21.90 10.24 11.74
N THR A 136 -23.23 10.32 11.83
CA THR A 136 -23.90 10.98 12.95
C THR A 136 -23.94 10.03 14.14
N ILE A 137 -23.43 10.49 15.27
CA ILE A 137 -23.46 9.77 16.54
C ILE A 137 -24.76 10.12 17.24
N THR A 138 -25.69 9.18 17.28
CA THR A 138 -26.93 9.28 18.07
C THR A 138 -26.83 8.49 19.38
N THR A 139 -26.00 7.45 19.38
CA THR A 139 -25.75 6.57 20.51
C THR A 139 -24.27 6.20 20.57
N PRO A 140 -23.73 5.77 21.73
CA PRO A 140 -22.33 5.35 21.84
C PRO A 140 -21.93 4.21 20.89
N ILE A 141 -22.89 3.41 20.42
CA ILE A 141 -22.65 2.32 19.47
C ILE A 141 -22.56 2.78 18.00
N ASP A 142 -22.83 4.05 17.71
CA ASP A 142 -22.57 4.61 16.38
C ASP A 142 -21.07 4.92 16.18
N VAL A 143 -20.28 4.84 17.25
CA VAL A 143 -18.84 5.13 17.24
C VAL A 143 -18.07 3.85 16.88
N TYR A 144 -17.56 3.81 15.65
CA TYR A 144 -16.74 2.71 15.15
C TYR A 144 -15.54 3.25 14.37
N ALA A 145 -14.49 2.45 14.27
CA ALA A 145 -13.31 2.71 13.45
C ALA A 145 -13.24 1.69 12.31
N PHE A 146 -12.57 2.08 11.21
CA PHE A 146 -12.12 1.12 10.22
C PHE A 146 -10.73 0.63 10.60
N HIS A 147 -10.48 -0.67 10.43
CA HIS A 147 -9.15 -1.27 10.53
C HIS A 147 -8.75 -1.81 9.15
N VAL A 148 -7.54 -1.49 8.69
CA VAL A 148 -7.02 -1.98 7.41
C VAL A 148 -6.07 -3.15 7.68
N LEU A 149 -6.48 -4.35 7.28
CA LEU A 149 -5.87 -5.61 7.74
C LEU A 149 -5.11 -6.36 6.64
N GLY A 150 -5.28 -5.94 5.38
CA GLY A 150 -4.56 -6.53 4.27
C GLY A 150 -4.86 -5.86 2.93
N LEU A 151 -4.25 -6.43 1.90
CA LEU A 151 -4.51 -6.13 0.49
C LEU A 151 -4.87 -7.45 -0.19
N HIS A 152 -5.85 -7.44 -1.07
CA HIS A 152 -6.21 -8.59 -1.90
C HIS A 152 -6.64 -8.09 -3.28
N ASN A 153 -5.85 -8.40 -4.30
CA ASN A 153 -6.18 -8.21 -5.71
C ASN A 153 -6.63 -6.78 -6.10
N GLY A 154 -5.96 -5.77 -5.54
CA GLY A 154 -6.29 -4.36 -5.79
C GLY A 154 -7.40 -3.82 -4.89
N SER A 155 -7.84 -4.60 -3.91
CA SER A 155 -8.74 -4.17 -2.84
C SER A 155 -8.01 -4.14 -1.50
N LEU A 156 -8.44 -3.26 -0.60
CA LEU A 156 -8.08 -3.31 0.82
C LEU A 156 -9.01 -4.24 1.57
N ILE A 157 -8.46 -5.06 2.46
CA ILE A 157 -9.23 -5.83 3.42
C ILE A 157 -9.48 -4.94 4.64
N VAL A 158 -10.73 -4.60 4.87
CA VAL A 158 -11.17 -3.65 5.90
C VAL A 158 -12.13 -4.33 6.87
N GLN A 159 -12.04 -3.97 8.15
CA GLN A 159 -12.98 -4.39 9.19
C GLN A 159 -13.54 -3.16 9.91
N ARG A 160 -14.81 -3.20 10.33
CA ARG A 160 -15.39 -2.17 11.20
C ARG A 160 -15.42 -2.68 12.63
N ASN A 161 -14.85 -1.90 13.54
CA ASN A 161 -14.77 -2.24 14.96
C ASN A 161 -15.41 -1.13 15.78
N GLN A 162 -16.35 -1.52 16.65
CA GLN A 162 -16.95 -0.62 17.63
C GLN A 162 -15.87 -0.10 18.58
N SER A 163 -15.86 1.21 18.85
CA SER A 163 -14.84 1.82 19.71
C SER A 163 -14.92 1.37 21.18
N SER A 164 -16.08 0.83 21.58
CA SER A 164 -16.31 0.26 22.91
C SER A 164 -15.80 -1.18 23.05
N TYR A 165 -15.46 -1.83 21.92
CA TYR A 165 -14.96 -3.20 21.94
C TYR A 165 -13.50 -3.21 22.38
N SER A 166 -13.24 -3.82 23.54
CA SER A 166 -11.90 -4.00 24.09
C SER A 166 -11.50 -5.47 23.95
N PRO A 167 -10.78 -5.83 22.88
CA PRO A 167 -10.35 -7.20 22.67
C PRO A 167 -9.34 -7.67 23.74
N GLY A 168 -9.33 -8.98 24.00
CA GLY A 168 -8.33 -9.61 24.86
C GLY A 168 -6.92 -9.65 24.21
N PRO A 169 -5.89 -10.04 24.98
CA PRO A 169 -4.49 -10.00 24.53
C PRO A 169 -4.15 -10.92 23.36
N CYS A 170 -4.92 -11.99 23.14
CA CYS A 170 -4.73 -12.93 22.01
C CYS A 170 -5.74 -12.72 20.88
N TYR A 171 -6.35 -11.53 20.82
CA TYR A 171 -7.27 -11.18 19.76
C TYR A 171 -6.54 -11.07 18.42
N ASP A 172 -7.06 -11.80 17.42
CA ASP A 172 -6.70 -11.61 16.03
C ASP A 172 -7.87 -10.95 15.27
N PRO A 173 -7.70 -9.72 14.74
CA PRO A 173 -8.71 -9.05 13.93
C PRO A 173 -9.18 -9.85 12.72
N LEU A 174 -8.28 -10.59 12.06
CA LEU A 174 -8.58 -11.38 10.87
C LEU A 174 -9.53 -12.55 11.21
N LEU A 175 -9.45 -13.10 12.41
CA LEU A 175 -10.31 -14.21 12.85
C LEU A 175 -11.63 -13.76 13.51
N SER A 176 -11.72 -12.52 13.97
CA SER A 176 -12.78 -12.08 14.87
C SER A 176 -14.04 -11.60 14.16
N LEU A 177 -14.58 -12.43 13.28
CA LEU A 177 -15.68 -12.08 12.37
C LEU A 177 -17.05 -12.10 13.07
N GLY A 178 -17.85 -11.05 12.88
CA GLY A 178 -19.23 -11.01 13.35
C GLY A 178 -19.37 -11.11 14.87
N THR A 179 -18.33 -10.70 15.61
CA THR A 179 -18.33 -10.71 17.08
C THR A 179 -19.44 -9.79 17.57
N LYS A 180 -20.25 -10.28 18.50
CA LYS A 180 -21.35 -9.51 19.11
C LYS A 180 -21.05 -9.15 20.55
N ILE A 181 -21.54 -7.98 20.97
CA ILE A 181 -21.54 -7.54 22.36
C ILE A 181 -22.97 -7.34 22.84
N GLN A 182 -23.18 -7.57 24.14
CA GLN A 182 -24.45 -7.27 24.79
C GLN A 182 -24.51 -5.78 25.12
N THR A 183 -25.52 -5.07 24.61
CA THR A 183 -25.83 -3.69 24.99
C THR A 183 -27.15 -3.64 25.78
N PRO A 184 -27.47 -2.51 26.44
CA PRO A 184 -28.78 -2.32 27.06
C PRO A 184 -29.96 -2.51 26.10
N GLU A 185 -29.74 -2.27 24.80
CA GLU A 185 -30.73 -2.38 23.72
C GLU A 185 -30.75 -3.77 23.04
N GLY A 186 -29.90 -4.71 23.47
CA GLY A 186 -29.81 -6.07 22.92
C GLY A 186 -28.42 -6.47 22.43
N GLU A 187 -28.32 -7.63 21.77
CA GLU A 187 -27.08 -8.02 21.10
C GLU A 187 -26.83 -7.16 19.86
N ARG A 188 -25.60 -6.68 19.73
CA ARG A 188 -25.17 -5.84 18.60
C ARG A 188 -23.83 -6.31 18.09
N GLU A 189 -23.60 -6.13 16.79
CA GLU A 189 -22.32 -6.44 16.16
C GLU A 189 -21.24 -5.46 16.62
N ALA A 190 -20.21 -5.98 17.27
CA ALA A 190 -19.02 -5.25 17.71
C ALA A 190 -17.94 -5.21 16.64
N VAL A 191 -17.84 -6.28 15.86
CA VAL A 191 -16.82 -6.44 14.82
C VAL A 191 -17.51 -6.98 13.57
N SER A 192 -17.38 -6.26 12.46
CA SER A 192 -17.98 -6.67 11.20
C SER A 192 -17.25 -7.88 10.58
N PRO A 193 -17.87 -8.54 9.59
CA PRO A 193 -17.11 -9.36 8.64
C PRO A 193 -15.98 -8.54 7.99
N LEU A 194 -15.00 -9.23 7.42
CA LEU A 194 -14.00 -8.60 6.57
C LEU A 194 -14.67 -8.14 5.27
N LEU A 195 -14.32 -6.94 4.83
CA LEU A 195 -14.86 -6.30 3.65
C LEU A 195 -13.72 -5.97 2.68
N GLU A 196 -14.00 -6.02 1.39
CA GLU A 196 -13.10 -5.56 0.34
C GLU A 196 -13.51 -4.16 -0.12
N LEU A 197 -12.58 -3.21 0.00
CA LEU A 197 -12.68 -1.89 -0.59
C LEU A 197 -11.82 -1.87 -1.86
N ASN A 198 -12.46 -1.84 -3.03
CA ASN A 198 -11.77 -1.79 -4.33
C ASN A 198 -11.04 -0.44 -4.48
N LEU A 199 -9.73 -0.45 -4.69
CA LEU A 199 -8.93 0.78 -4.85
C LEU A 199 -9.23 1.53 -6.16
N GLU A 200 -9.75 0.84 -7.18
CA GLU A 200 -10.18 1.46 -8.44
C GLU A 200 -11.55 2.16 -8.30
N ASP A 201 -12.40 1.71 -7.37
CA ASP A 201 -13.69 2.34 -7.03
C ASP A 201 -13.98 2.29 -5.51
N PRO A 202 -13.33 3.14 -4.69
CA PRO A 202 -13.46 3.10 -3.23
C PRO A 202 -14.86 3.38 -2.68
N TYR A 203 -15.71 4.04 -3.49
CA TYR A 203 -17.08 4.41 -3.14
C TYR A 203 -18.13 3.42 -3.70
N GLY A 204 -17.67 2.39 -4.40
CA GLY A 204 -18.50 1.27 -4.85
C GLY A 204 -19.05 0.43 -3.68
N GLN A 205 -19.73 -0.66 -4.03
CA GLN A 205 -20.18 -1.62 -3.02
C GLN A 205 -18.99 -2.38 -2.45
N TRP A 206 -18.94 -2.52 -1.12
CA TRP A 206 -17.91 -3.31 -0.46
C TRP A 206 -18.39 -4.74 -0.33
N GLU A 207 -17.59 -5.68 -0.82
CA GLU A 207 -17.92 -7.10 -0.83
C GLU A 207 -17.34 -7.78 0.42
N GLN A 208 -17.92 -8.91 0.84
CA GLN A 208 -17.38 -9.65 1.98
C GLN A 208 -16.13 -10.43 1.55
N HIS A 209 -15.01 -10.22 2.25
CA HIS A 209 -13.79 -10.99 2.06
C HIS A 209 -13.85 -12.31 2.85
N THR A 210 -13.40 -13.39 2.23
CA THR A 210 -13.19 -14.67 2.90
C THR A 210 -11.69 -14.96 2.98
N LEU A 211 -11.19 -15.18 4.19
CA LEU A 211 -9.79 -15.54 4.37
C LEU A 211 -9.46 -16.87 3.70
N PRO A 212 -8.33 -16.96 2.98
CA PRO A 212 -7.79 -18.24 2.54
C PRO A 212 -7.56 -19.16 3.73
N ASP A 213 -7.86 -20.45 3.56
CA ASP A 213 -7.71 -21.46 4.62
C ASP A 213 -6.30 -21.48 5.20
N THR A 214 -5.27 -21.28 4.37
CA THR A 214 -3.87 -21.23 4.79
C THR A 214 -3.59 -20.08 5.75
N ILE A 215 -4.18 -18.91 5.53
CA ILE A 215 -4.05 -17.75 6.41
C ILE A 215 -4.87 -17.98 7.68
N ARG A 216 -6.10 -18.46 7.55
CA ARG A 216 -6.97 -18.76 8.69
C ARG A 216 -6.30 -19.73 9.67
N THR A 217 -5.81 -20.87 9.19
CA THR A 217 -5.13 -21.87 10.03
C THR A 217 -3.89 -21.30 10.71
N LYS A 218 -3.07 -20.52 9.98
CA LYS A 218 -1.88 -19.89 10.56
C LYS A 218 -2.23 -18.95 11.72
N GLN A 219 -3.28 -18.14 11.56
CA GLN A 219 -3.72 -17.24 12.62
C GLN A 219 -4.33 -18.00 13.80
N GLU A 220 -5.09 -19.06 13.55
CA GLU A 220 -5.67 -19.91 14.61
C GLU A 220 -4.56 -20.53 15.47
N GLU A 221 -3.50 -21.05 14.84
CA GLU A 221 -2.32 -21.58 15.53
C GLU A 221 -1.61 -20.50 16.38
N ALA A 222 -1.48 -19.27 15.86
CA ALA A 222 -0.88 -18.16 16.59
C ALA A 222 -1.72 -17.75 17.81
N SER A 223 -3.04 -17.66 17.67
CA SER A 223 -3.96 -17.33 18.78
C SER A 223 -3.92 -18.40 19.88
N VAL A 224 -3.89 -19.69 19.51
CA VAL A 224 -3.77 -20.80 20.48
C VAL A 224 -2.43 -20.75 21.22
N THR A 225 -1.34 -20.46 20.51
CA THR A 225 -0.01 -20.32 21.11
C THR A 225 0.01 -19.19 22.14
N CYS A 226 -0.49 -18.00 21.76
CA CYS A 226 -0.63 -16.86 22.67
C CYS A 226 -1.43 -17.22 23.93
N ALA A 227 -2.58 -17.88 23.76
CA ALA A 227 -3.45 -18.24 24.89
C ALA A 227 -2.78 -19.24 25.85
N THR A 228 -1.90 -20.10 25.33
CA THR A 228 -1.14 -21.06 26.13
C THR A 228 -0.02 -20.38 26.91
N GLU A 229 0.65 -19.39 26.34
CA GLU A 229 1.75 -18.65 26.98
C GLU A 229 1.28 -17.71 28.11
N LEU A 230 -0.01 -17.35 28.13
CA LEU A 230 -0.61 -16.50 29.17
C LEU A 230 -1.10 -17.27 30.40
N GLN A 231 -1.04 -18.61 30.41
CA GLN A 231 -1.42 -19.47 31.54
C GLN A 231 -0.24 -19.72 32.49
#